data_AF-V7GQS0-F1
#
_entry.id   AF-V7GQS0-F1
#
_cell.length_a   1.000
_cell.length_b   1.000
_cell.length_c   1.000
_cell.angle_alpha   90.00
_cell.angle_beta   90.00
_cell.angle_gamma   90.00
#
_symmetry.space_group_name_H-M   'P 1'
#
loop_
_entity.id
_entity.type
_entity.pdbx_description
1 polymer ?
#
loop_
_entity_poly.entity_id
_entity_poly.type
_entity_poly.pdbx_seq_one_letter_code
_entity_poly.pdbx_strand_id
1 'polypeptide(L)'
;MPDSQGRKAIRSNKVIRAQLRHVGRLGDYLSEKRDALLALGRAIDFASAMAGDWGDEKVASRMNGLKQDVASLDDYEVHLSDKVQFLLDAMVGLIGISQNDIFKILTIVSIVGIPPTLIAGIYGMNFKTMPEYDWAFGYPYGLAMIAFSAIIPLVGSSGGVGSKYRDLSPW
;
A
#
# COMPACT_ATOMS: atom_id res chain seq x y z
N MET A 1 -12.60 21.36 -20.12
CA MET A 1 -13.44 20.41 -19.35
C MET A 1 -12.50 19.61 -18.45
N PRO A 2 -12.69 19.55 -17.11
CA PRO A 2 -11.78 18.79 -16.25
C PRO A 2 -12.02 17.30 -16.43
N ASP A 3 -10.96 16.59 -16.80
CA ASP A 3 -10.89 15.17 -17.07
C ASP A 3 -11.54 14.32 -15.96
N SER A 4 -12.37 13.37 -16.38
CA SER A 4 -13.02 12.36 -15.52
C SER A 4 -12.02 11.50 -14.73
N GLN A 5 -10.80 11.32 -15.27
CA GLN A 5 -9.75 10.51 -14.66
C GLN A 5 -9.11 11.20 -13.44
N GLY A 6 -8.81 12.49 -13.54
CA GLY A 6 -8.27 13.27 -12.42
C GLY A 6 -9.22 13.31 -11.21
N ARG A 7 -10.53 13.41 -11.47
CA ARG A 7 -11.56 13.35 -10.42
C ARG A 7 -11.63 11.98 -9.73
N LYS A 8 -11.47 10.88 -10.48
CA LYS A 8 -11.42 9.52 -9.91
C LYS A 8 -10.18 9.32 -9.02
N ALA A 9 -9.01 9.76 -9.48
CA ALA A 9 -7.77 9.64 -8.71
C ALA A 9 -7.83 10.40 -7.37
N ILE A 10 -8.32 11.64 -7.39
CA ILE A 10 -8.51 12.46 -6.18
C ILE A 10 -9.50 11.79 -5.22
N ARG A 11 -10.59 11.20 -5.74
CA ARG A 11 -11.59 10.49 -4.93
C ARG A 11 -11.00 9.24 -4.28
N SER A 12 -10.26 8.43 -5.04
CA SER A 12 -9.60 7.21 -4.54
C SER A 12 -8.64 7.55 -3.39
N ASN A 13 -7.79 8.57 -3.58
CA ASN A 13 -6.83 8.99 -2.57
C ASN A 13 -7.52 9.52 -1.29
N LYS A 14 -8.66 10.22 -1.44
CA LYS A 14 -9.47 10.67 -0.31
C LYS A 14 -10.09 9.48 0.46
N VAL A 15 -10.54 8.45 -0.26
CA VAL A 15 -11.10 7.22 0.32
C VAL A 15 -10.03 6.44 1.08
N ILE A 16 -8.85 6.23 0.49
CA ILE A 16 -7.71 5.55 1.14
C ILE A 16 -7.34 6.26 2.45
N ARG A 17 -7.18 7.60 2.42
CA ARG A 17 -6.87 8.37 3.63
C ARG A 17 -7.99 8.32 4.67
N ALA A 18 -9.25 8.23 4.26
CA ALA A 18 -10.38 8.11 5.16
C ALA A 18 -10.40 6.73 5.86
N GLN A 19 -10.10 5.66 5.12
CA GLN A 19 -9.99 4.31 5.65
C GLN A 19 -8.80 4.17 6.60
N LEU A 20 -7.63 4.69 6.22
CA LEU A 20 -6.44 4.70 7.10
C LEU A 20 -6.71 5.43 8.43
N ARG A 21 -7.38 6.59 8.36
CA ARG A 21 -7.82 7.31 9.56
C ARG A 21 -8.86 6.54 10.37
N HIS A 22 -9.68 5.70 9.74
CA HIS A 22 -10.65 4.88 10.46
C HIS A 22 -9.97 3.76 11.25
N VAL A 23 -9.00 3.07 10.63
CA VAL A 23 -8.17 2.05 11.30
C VAL A 23 -7.35 2.67 12.43
N GLY A 24 -6.74 3.84 12.21
CA GLY A 24 -6.02 4.57 13.26
C GLY A 24 -6.91 4.87 14.48
N ARG A 25 -8.14 5.36 14.27
CA ARG A 25 -9.09 5.57 15.37
C ARG A 25 -9.45 4.27 16.11
N LEU A 26 -9.54 3.14 15.41
CA LEU A 26 -9.77 1.84 16.07
C LEU A 26 -8.61 1.48 17.00
N GLY A 27 -7.36 1.77 16.60
CA GLY A 27 -6.18 1.61 17.46
C GLY A 27 -6.24 2.51 18.70
N ASP A 28 -6.64 3.78 18.53
CA ASP A 28 -6.81 4.71 19.66
C ASP A 28 -7.90 4.20 20.63
N TYR A 29 -9.04 3.73 20.10
CA TYR A 29 -10.11 3.15 20.92
C TYR A 29 -9.67 1.89 21.67
N LEU A 30 -8.84 1.03 21.06
CA LEU A 30 -8.30 -0.15 21.74
C LEU A 30 -7.36 0.24 22.86
N SER A 31 -6.47 1.20 22.61
CA SER A 31 -5.56 1.73 23.62
C SER A 31 -6.32 2.26 24.84
N GLU A 32 -7.42 3.00 24.62
CA GLU A 32 -8.29 3.46 25.71
C GLU A 32 -8.91 2.29 26.50
N LYS A 33 -9.34 1.21 25.84
CA LYS A 33 -9.87 0.01 26.52
C LYS A 33 -8.80 -0.71 27.32
N ARG A 34 -7.60 -0.83 26.78
CA ARG A 34 -6.44 -1.41 27.47
C ARG A 34 -6.11 -0.64 28.74
N ASP A 35 -6.07 0.69 28.67
CA ASP A 35 -5.81 1.54 29.84
C ASP A 35 -6.87 1.34 30.94
N ALA A 36 -8.15 1.21 30.54
CA ALA A 36 -9.24 0.92 31.47
C ALA A 36 -9.13 -0.49 32.09
N LEU A 37 -8.80 -1.52 31.31
CA LEU A 37 -8.57 -2.88 31.81
C LEU A 37 -7.38 -2.94 32.77
N LEU A 38 -6.28 -2.24 32.46
CA LEU A 38 -5.11 -2.13 33.34
C LEU A 38 -5.44 -1.42 34.65
N ALA A 39 -6.26 -0.37 34.61
CA ALA A 39 -6.74 0.30 35.83
C ALA A 39 -7.61 -0.63 36.67
N LEU A 40 -8.49 -1.41 36.02
CA LEU A 40 -9.40 -2.32 36.68
C LEU A 40 -8.68 -3.56 37.26
N GLY A 41 -7.70 -4.12 36.55
CA GLY A 41 -6.83 -5.19 37.06
C GLY A 41 -6.07 -4.74 38.31
N ARG A 42 -5.47 -3.54 38.27
CA ARG A 42 -4.80 -2.94 39.44
C ARG A 42 -5.75 -2.73 40.62
N ALA A 43 -6.99 -2.30 40.37
CA ALA A 43 -8.00 -2.14 41.40
C ALA A 43 -8.40 -3.47 42.05
N ILE A 44 -8.55 -4.54 41.25
CA ILE A 44 -8.86 -5.88 41.76
C ILE A 44 -7.68 -6.45 42.54
N ASP A 45 -6.44 -6.25 42.08
CA ASP A 45 -5.25 -6.69 42.82
C ASP A 45 -5.16 -5.99 44.18
N PHE A 46 -5.40 -4.67 44.22
CA PHE A 46 -5.47 -3.92 45.46
C PHE A 46 -6.58 -4.41 46.39
N ALA A 47 -7.80 -4.60 45.87
CA ALA A 47 -8.92 -5.10 46.64
C ALA A 47 -8.68 -6.52 47.19
N SER A 48 -8.05 -7.39 46.38
CA SER A 48 -7.68 -8.74 46.76
C SER A 48 -6.60 -8.76 47.84
N ALA A 49 -5.63 -7.84 47.81
CA ALA A 49 -4.63 -7.71 48.86
C ALA A 49 -5.26 -7.27 50.18
N MET A 50 -6.19 -6.32 50.13
CA MET A 50 -6.94 -5.84 51.31
C MET A 50 -7.85 -6.94 51.90
N ALA A 51 -8.49 -7.72 51.03
CA ALA A 51 -9.35 -8.83 51.43
C ALA A 51 -8.57 -10.01 52.02
N GLY A 52 -7.29 -10.18 51.70
CA GLY A 52 -6.44 -11.21 52.31
C GLY A 52 -6.19 -10.98 53.80
N ASP A 53 -6.30 -9.73 54.26
CA ASP A 53 -6.07 -9.37 55.67
C ASP A 53 -7.36 -9.50 56.49
N TRP A 54 -8.52 -9.13 55.95
CA TRP A 54 -9.80 -9.02 56.69
C TRP A 54 -10.96 -9.89 56.16
N GLY A 55 -10.78 -10.65 55.08
CA GLY A 55 -11.85 -11.28 54.31
C GLY A 55 -12.01 -12.79 54.46
N ASP A 56 -13.24 -13.27 54.28
CA ASP A 56 -13.62 -14.69 54.31
C ASP A 56 -13.18 -15.44 53.03
N GLU A 57 -12.94 -16.76 53.10
CA GLU A 57 -12.36 -17.57 52.00
C GLU A 57 -13.19 -17.49 50.69
N LYS A 58 -14.50 -17.30 50.83
CA LYS A 58 -15.42 -17.08 49.70
C LYS A 58 -15.15 -15.78 48.94
N VAL A 59 -14.72 -14.73 49.62
CA VAL A 59 -14.40 -13.43 49.00
C VAL A 59 -13.12 -13.54 48.19
N ALA A 60 -12.10 -14.22 48.73
CA ALA A 60 -10.86 -14.50 48.03
C ALA A 60 -11.09 -15.30 46.74
N SER A 61 -11.92 -16.35 46.80
CA SER A 61 -12.31 -17.14 45.61
C SER A 61 -13.00 -16.29 44.54
N ARG A 62 -13.93 -15.41 44.93
CA ARG A 62 -14.59 -14.48 43.98
C ARG A 62 -13.61 -13.48 43.35
N MET A 63 -12.66 -12.95 44.12
CA MET A 63 -11.65 -12.03 43.58
C MET A 63 -10.73 -12.72 42.58
N ASN A 64 -10.33 -13.98 42.84
CA ASN A 64 -9.57 -14.76 41.87
C ASN A 64 -10.35 -14.97 40.57
N GLY A 65 -11.66 -15.22 40.64
CA GLY A 65 -12.52 -15.27 39.46
C GLY A 65 -12.49 -13.97 38.65
N LEU A 66 -12.68 -12.82 39.32
CA LEU A 66 -12.63 -11.51 38.65
C LEU A 66 -11.26 -11.19 38.05
N LYS A 67 -10.16 -11.58 38.72
CA LYS A 67 -8.81 -11.43 38.17
C LYS A 67 -8.66 -12.23 36.87
N GLN A 68 -9.17 -13.46 36.86
CA GLN A 68 -9.09 -14.32 35.70
C GLN A 68 -9.96 -13.83 34.54
N ASP A 69 -11.14 -13.28 34.82
CA ASP A 69 -11.99 -12.65 33.81
C ASP A 69 -11.29 -11.43 33.17
N VAL A 70 -10.66 -10.58 33.99
CA VAL A 70 -9.94 -9.40 33.48
C VAL A 70 -8.71 -9.78 32.67
N ALA A 71 -7.97 -10.80 33.10
CA ALA A 71 -6.87 -11.35 32.31
C ALA A 71 -7.36 -11.86 30.95
N SER A 72 -8.51 -12.53 30.89
CA SER A 72 -9.08 -13.00 29.63
C SER A 72 -9.51 -11.86 28.69
N LEU A 73 -9.96 -10.72 29.26
CA LEU A 73 -10.30 -9.52 28.49
C LEU A 73 -9.04 -8.80 27.98
N ASP A 74 -7.95 -8.81 28.76
CA ASP A 74 -6.65 -8.28 28.33
C ASP A 74 -6.08 -9.10 27.17
N ASP A 75 -6.11 -10.44 27.26
CA ASP A 75 -5.71 -11.34 26.16
C ASP A 75 -6.56 -11.09 24.89
N TYR A 76 -7.86 -10.84 25.05
CA TYR A 76 -8.74 -10.52 23.94
C TYR A 76 -8.43 -9.14 23.31
N GLU A 77 -8.07 -8.15 24.14
CA GLU A 77 -7.64 -6.82 23.68
C GLU A 77 -6.36 -6.93 22.85
N VAL A 78 -5.37 -7.69 23.31
CA VAL A 78 -4.13 -7.94 22.58
C VAL A 78 -4.41 -8.54 21.21
N HIS A 79 -5.27 -9.56 21.14
CA HIS A 79 -5.67 -10.17 19.85
C HIS A 79 -6.37 -9.18 18.91
N LEU A 80 -7.14 -8.23 19.45
CA LEU A 80 -7.82 -7.22 18.65
C LEU A 80 -6.86 -6.13 18.17
N SER A 81 -5.89 -5.73 19.00
CA SER A 81 -4.78 -4.86 18.62
C SER A 81 -3.98 -5.45 17.47
N ASP A 82 -3.62 -6.74 17.54
CA ASP A 82 -2.89 -7.44 16.48
C ASP A 82 -3.67 -7.45 15.15
N LYS A 83 -5.00 -7.63 15.20
CA LYS A 83 -5.85 -7.53 14.01
C LYS A 83 -5.86 -6.13 13.41
N VAL A 84 -5.91 -5.08 14.23
CA VAL A 84 -5.84 -3.70 13.75
C VAL A 84 -4.50 -3.43 13.09
N GLN A 85 -3.40 -3.89 13.69
CA GLN A 85 -2.06 -3.77 13.10
C GLN A 85 -1.97 -4.53 11.77
N PHE A 86 -2.47 -5.76 11.70
CA PHE A 86 -2.53 -6.54 10.47
C PHE A 86 -3.31 -5.82 9.36
N LEU A 87 -4.45 -5.21 9.69
CA LEU A 87 -5.25 -4.43 8.72
C LEU A 87 -4.52 -3.18 8.25
N LEU A 88 -3.82 -2.48 9.15
CA LEU A 88 -2.98 -1.33 8.82
C LEU A 88 -1.88 -1.73 7.83
N ASP A 89 -1.15 -2.80 8.12
CA ASP A 89 -0.07 -3.32 7.28
C ASP A 89 -0.60 -3.78 5.92
N ALA A 90 -1.75 -4.47 5.89
CA ALA A 90 -2.42 -4.87 4.65
C ALA A 90 -2.83 -3.65 3.80
N MET A 91 -3.37 -2.59 4.43
CA MET A 91 -3.70 -1.35 3.73
C MET A 91 -2.46 -0.67 3.14
N VAL A 92 -1.37 -0.57 3.91
CA VAL A 92 -0.10 -0.02 3.43
C VAL A 92 0.46 -0.87 2.28
N GLY A 93 0.39 -2.19 2.38
CA GLY A 93 0.77 -3.12 1.31
C GLY A 93 -0.05 -2.90 0.03
N LEU A 94 -1.37 -2.80 0.14
CA LEU A 94 -2.26 -2.52 -1.00
C LEU A 94 -1.97 -1.17 -1.66
N ILE A 95 -1.65 -0.13 -0.86
CA ILE A 95 -1.21 1.17 -1.39
C ILE A 95 0.09 1.01 -2.17
N GLY A 96 1.06 0.26 -1.63
CA GLY A 96 2.33 -0.03 -2.30
C GLY A 96 2.13 -0.75 -3.64
N ILE A 97 1.27 -1.77 -3.68
CA ILE A 97 0.91 -2.48 -4.91
C ILE A 97 0.30 -1.52 -5.94
N SER A 98 -0.61 -0.65 -5.51
CA SER A 98 -1.23 0.34 -6.40
C SER A 98 -0.23 1.36 -6.94
N GLN A 99 0.82 1.71 -6.18
CA GLN A 99 1.89 2.59 -6.65
C GLN A 99 2.78 1.90 -7.68
N ASN A 100 3.03 0.60 -7.55
CA ASN A 100 3.82 -0.17 -8.51
C ASN A 100 3.20 -0.16 -9.92
N ASP A 101 1.87 -0.17 -10.03
CA ASP A 101 1.19 -0.06 -11.32
C ASP A 101 1.42 1.29 -12.01
N ILE A 102 1.49 2.39 -11.25
CA ILE A 102 1.81 3.71 -11.79
C ILE A 102 3.24 3.74 -12.33
N PHE A 103 4.21 3.21 -11.57
CA PHE A 103 5.61 3.11 -12.00
C PHE A 103 5.76 2.26 -13.25
N LYS A 104 4.99 1.17 -13.37
CA LYS A 104 4.98 0.32 -14.56
C LYS A 104 4.56 1.11 -15.80
N ILE A 105 3.50 1.92 -15.70
CA ILE A 105 3.04 2.76 -16.82
C ILE A 105 4.09 3.81 -17.19
N LEU A 106 4.63 4.53 -16.21
CA LEU A 106 5.67 5.55 -16.44
C LEU A 106 6.91 4.94 -17.11
N THR A 107 7.28 3.73 -16.71
CA THR A 107 8.39 2.98 -17.30
C THR A 107 8.11 2.65 -18.77
N ILE A 108 6.92 2.14 -19.11
CA ILE A 108 6.55 1.85 -20.50
C ILE A 108 6.57 3.12 -21.35
N VAL A 109 5.98 4.22 -20.87
CA VAL A 109 5.98 5.51 -21.57
C VAL A 109 7.40 6.01 -21.79
N SER A 110 8.26 5.89 -20.78
CA SER A 110 9.68 6.28 -20.87
C SER A 110 10.44 5.42 -21.88
N ILE A 111 10.32 4.10 -21.82
CA ILE A 111 11.01 3.18 -22.75
C ILE A 111 10.59 3.44 -24.20
N VAL A 112 9.32 3.77 -24.45
CA VAL A 112 8.82 4.06 -25.79
C VAL A 112 9.19 5.49 -26.23
N GLY A 113 9.19 6.47 -25.32
CA GLY A 113 9.35 7.89 -25.63
C GLY A 113 10.80 8.40 -25.63
N ILE A 114 11.68 7.83 -24.79
CA ILE A 114 13.08 8.28 -24.66
C ILE A 114 13.89 8.01 -25.94
N PRO A 115 13.86 6.81 -26.55
CA PRO A 115 14.69 6.53 -27.72
C PRO A 115 14.37 7.40 -28.94
N PRO A 116 13.10 7.63 -29.32
CA PRO A 116 12.76 8.58 -30.38
C PRO A 116 13.21 10.00 -30.06
N THR A 117 13.07 10.44 -28.80
CA THR A 117 13.51 11.77 -28.37
C THR A 117 15.02 11.91 -28.47
N LEU A 118 15.77 10.89 -28.08
CA LEU A 118 17.22 10.86 -28.18
C LEU A 118 17.69 10.88 -29.65
N ILE A 119 17.08 10.08 -30.51
CA ILE A 119 17.40 10.04 -31.94
C ILE A 119 17.04 11.37 -32.61
N ALA A 120 15.85 11.92 -32.33
CA ALA A 120 15.46 13.24 -32.82
C ALA A 120 16.41 14.34 -32.32
N GLY A 121 16.88 14.26 -31.08
CA GLY A 121 17.89 15.16 -30.51
C GLY A 121 19.23 15.07 -31.25
N ILE A 122 19.76 13.86 -31.47
CA ILE A 122 21.03 13.63 -32.18
C ILE A 122 20.93 14.16 -33.62
N TYR A 123 19.86 13.85 -34.35
CA TYR A 123 19.64 14.31 -35.73
C TYR A 123 19.26 15.81 -35.82
N GLY A 124 18.76 16.41 -34.73
CA GLY A 124 18.46 17.84 -34.63
C GLY A 124 19.70 18.71 -34.37
N MET A 125 20.81 18.12 -33.95
CA MET A 125 22.08 18.84 -33.83
C MET A 125 22.70 19.01 -35.22
N ASN A 126 22.84 20.26 -35.69
CA ASN A 126 23.39 20.64 -37.00
C ASN A 126 24.89 20.28 -37.17
N PHE A 127 25.26 19.00 -37.13
CA PHE A 127 26.62 18.56 -37.45
C PHE A 127 26.80 18.52 -38.97
N LYS A 128 27.61 19.47 -39.48
CA LYS A 128 27.91 19.70 -40.90
C LYS A 128 28.65 18.56 -41.61
N THR A 129 29.01 17.51 -40.89
CA THR A 129 29.67 16.29 -41.38
C THR A 129 29.24 15.10 -40.52
N MET A 130 28.04 14.58 -40.74
CA MET A 130 27.67 13.24 -40.27
C MET A 130 28.08 12.22 -41.35
N PRO A 131 28.98 11.26 -41.08
CA PRO A 131 29.41 10.25 -42.07
C PRO A 131 28.28 9.31 -42.54
N GLU A 132 27.13 9.33 -41.87
CA GLU A 132 25.91 8.58 -42.23
C GLU A 132 25.12 9.22 -43.40
N TYR A 133 25.45 10.45 -43.81
CA TYR A 133 24.74 11.18 -44.88
C TYR A 133 25.08 10.71 -46.30
N ASP A 134 26.26 10.07 -46.49
CA ASP A 134 26.64 9.44 -47.76
C ASP A 134 25.96 8.09 -47.99
N TRP A 135 25.25 7.57 -46.98
CA TRP A 135 24.49 6.34 -47.10
C TRP A 135 23.02 6.67 -47.35
N ALA A 136 22.52 6.39 -48.55
CA ALA A 136 21.13 6.63 -48.95
C ALA A 136 20.06 5.99 -48.01
N PHE A 137 20.46 5.08 -47.12
CA PHE A 137 19.60 4.38 -46.16
C PHE A 137 19.73 4.85 -44.70
N GLY A 138 20.57 5.85 -44.37
CA GLY A 138 20.76 6.31 -42.99
C GLY A 138 19.47 6.84 -42.34
N TYR A 139 18.73 7.68 -43.06
CA TYR A 139 17.44 8.23 -42.60
C TYR A 139 16.34 7.14 -42.46
N PRO A 140 16.14 6.24 -43.43
CA PRO A 140 15.29 5.05 -43.26
C PRO A 140 15.68 4.15 -42.09
N TYR A 141 16.98 3.95 -41.85
CA TYR A 141 17.50 3.11 -40.77
C TYR A 141 17.25 3.72 -39.38
N GLY A 142 17.45 5.02 -39.22
CA GLY A 142 17.08 5.74 -37.99
C GLY A 142 15.59 5.64 -37.69
N LEU A 143 14.74 5.80 -38.71
CA LEU A 143 13.29 5.61 -38.58
C LEU A 143 12.92 4.16 -38.23
N ALA A 144 13.63 3.18 -38.80
CA ALA A 144 13.46 1.77 -38.47
C ALA A 144 13.87 1.45 -37.03
N MET A 145 14.95 2.06 -36.52
CA MET A 145 15.37 1.93 -35.11
C MET A 145 14.35 2.55 -34.15
N ILE A 146 13.80 3.73 -34.49
CA ILE A 146 12.70 4.36 -33.73
C ILE A 146 11.47 3.44 -33.71
N ALA A 147 11.06 2.92 -34.87
CA ALA A 147 9.93 2.02 -34.99
C ALA A 147 10.18 0.72 -34.20
N PHE A 148 11.36 0.14 -34.30
CA PHE A 148 11.74 -1.09 -33.60
C PHE A 148 11.73 -0.88 -32.07
N SER A 149 12.28 0.25 -31.60
CA SER A 149 12.25 0.63 -30.19
C SER A 149 10.83 0.85 -29.63
N ALA A 150 9.88 1.29 -30.47
CA ALA A 150 8.49 1.44 -30.07
C ALA A 150 7.72 0.09 -30.13
N ILE A 151 8.08 -0.80 -31.06
CA ILE A 151 7.40 -2.08 -31.29
C ILE A 151 7.84 -3.15 -30.30
N ILE A 152 9.12 -3.23 -29.91
CA ILE A 152 9.63 -4.24 -28.96
C ILE A 152 8.85 -4.24 -27.62
N PRO A 153 8.63 -3.10 -26.95
CA PRO A 153 7.88 -3.06 -25.69
C PRO A 153 6.40 -3.40 -25.89
N LEU A 154 5.85 -3.08 -27.07
CA LEU A 154 4.45 -3.31 -27.43
C LEU A 154 4.16 -4.78 -27.75
N VAL A 155 5.08 -5.47 -28.42
CA VAL A 155 4.99 -6.91 -28.73
C VAL A 155 5.30 -7.78 -27.52
N GLY A 156 6.32 -7.40 -26.73
CA GLY A 156 6.60 -8.02 -25.44
C GLY A 156 5.47 -7.81 -24.42
N SER A 157 4.77 -6.68 -24.54
CA SER A 157 3.49 -6.45 -23.87
C SER A 157 2.41 -7.38 -24.44
N SER A 158 2.07 -7.34 -25.74
CA SER A 158 0.92 -8.11 -26.27
C SER A 158 1.01 -9.63 -26.09
N GLY A 159 2.21 -10.22 -26.03
CA GLY A 159 2.40 -11.65 -25.75
C GLY A 159 2.16 -12.10 -24.29
N GLY A 160 2.11 -11.17 -23.33
CA GLY A 160 1.91 -11.47 -21.90
C GLY A 160 0.99 -10.52 -21.13
N VAL A 161 0.53 -9.44 -21.76
CA VAL A 161 -0.28 -8.36 -21.17
C VAL A 161 -1.75 -8.54 -21.57
N GLY A 162 -2.09 -9.11 -22.73
CA GLY A 162 -3.49 -9.36 -23.10
C GLY A 162 -4.23 -10.35 -22.17
N SER A 163 -3.51 -11.36 -21.65
CA SER A 163 -4.07 -12.32 -20.69
C SER A 163 -4.16 -11.73 -19.27
N LYS A 164 -3.13 -10.99 -18.84
CA LYS A 164 -3.01 -10.46 -17.47
C LYS A 164 -4.01 -9.36 -17.09
N TYR A 165 -4.66 -8.71 -18.07
CA TYR A 165 -5.63 -7.63 -17.79
C TYR A 165 -7.07 -8.13 -17.73
N ARG A 166 -7.33 -9.37 -18.18
CA ARG A 166 -8.65 -10.01 -18.08
C ARG A 166 -8.86 -10.70 -16.73
N ASP A 167 -7.76 -11.04 -16.05
CA ASP A 167 -7.76 -11.66 -14.71
C ASP A 167 -7.68 -10.65 -13.55
N LEU A 168 -7.67 -9.34 -13.82
CA LEU A 168 -7.73 -8.27 -12.81
C LEU A 168 -9.17 -7.71 -12.65
N SER A 169 -10.17 -8.59 -12.72
CA SER A 169 -11.53 -8.30 -12.23
C SER A 169 -11.60 -8.50 -10.71
N PRO A 170 -12.31 -7.64 -9.97
CA PRO A 170 -12.08 -7.41 -8.55
C PRO A 170 -12.71 -8.49 -7.67
N TRP A 171 -11.84 -9.20 -6.94
CA TRP A 171 -12.10 -9.63 -5.57
C TRP A 171 -10.92 -9.17 -4.73
#